data_AF-A0A6B1EW74-F1
#
_entry.id   AF-A0A6B1EW74-F1
#
_cell.length_a   1.000
_cell.length_b   1.000
_cell.length_c   1.000
_cell.angle_alpha   90.00
_cell.angle_beta   90.00
_cell.angle_gamma   90.00
#
_symmetry.space_group_name_H-M   'P 1'
#
loop_
_entity.id
_entity.type
_entity.pdbx_description
1 polymer ?
#
loop_
_entity_poly.entity_id
_entity_poly.type
_entity_poly.pdbx_seq_one_letter_code
_entity_poly.pdbx_strand_id
1 'polypeptide(L)'
;MSTHHIKRIGIGLAAGFVLARLFSLDTATDAQNTTIPFNRQTQKKVRTPTPNEDLETLKPFQSTDFYRIIIEYNLFRPLGWRPPRPVEPYRLIGTILPRSENIPPTAIIQSTAGNKTYIVTTGETLDALTEVVSIESKQVTLSCNGAQRTLKLPSGF
;
A
#
# COMPACT_ATOMS: atom_id res chain seq x y z
N MET A 1 56.29 37.78 -7.16
CA MET A 1 56.13 37.12 -8.47
C MET A 1 54.77 36.43 -8.44
N SER A 2 53.62 37.06 -8.69
CA SER A 2 53.08 37.62 -9.95
C SER A 2 53.37 36.76 -11.17
N THR A 3 52.36 36.11 -11.75
CA THR A 3 51.86 36.39 -13.11
C THR A 3 50.53 35.65 -13.35
N HIS A 4 49.48 36.45 -13.53
CA HIS A 4 48.21 36.11 -14.17
C HIS A 4 48.45 35.77 -15.66
N HIS A 5 47.73 34.80 -16.23
CA HIS A 5 47.34 34.93 -17.64
C HIS A 5 46.00 34.28 -17.99
N ILE A 6 45.12 35.13 -18.52
CA ILE A 6 43.81 34.90 -19.15
C ILE A 6 44.02 34.81 -20.67
N LYS A 7 43.22 34.01 -21.40
CA LYS A 7 42.52 34.33 -22.68
C LYS A 7 42.00 33.04 -23.33
N ARG A 8 40.67 32.83 -23.46
CA ARG A 8 39.66 33.40 -24.39
C ARG A 8 39.41 32.43 -25.58
N ILE A 9 38.22 31.84 -25.67
CA ILE A 9 37.06 32.21 -26.54
C ILE A 9 37.07 31.45 -27.88
N GLY A 10 36.02 30.67 -28.09
CA GLY A 10 35.47 30.30 -29.39
C GLY A 10 33.94 30.30 -29.30
N ILE A 11 33.34 31.36 -29.83
CA ILE A 11 31.90 31.63 -29.95
C ILE A 11 31.48 31.27 -31.38
N GLY A 12 30.32 30.63 -31.54
CA GLY A 12 29.41 30.74 -32.69
C GLY A 12 28.01 30.36 -32.18
N LEU A 13 26.98 31.20 -32.05
CA LEU A 13 26.25 32.03 -33.04
C LEU A 13 25.97 31.24 -34.32
N ALA A 14 24.74 31.01 -34.79
CA ALA A 14 23.43 31.56 -34.47
C ALA A 14 22.34 30.72 -35.17
N ALA A 15 21.10 30.80 -34.65
CA ALA A 15 19.78 30.68 -35.31
C ALA A 15 18.81 30.08 -34.26
N GLY A 16 17.87 30.80 -33.67
CA GLY A 16 16.97 31.76 -34.29
C GLY A 16 15.72 31.04 -34.78
N PHE A 17 14.84 30.60 -33.85
CA PHE A 17 13.42 30.40 -34.13
C PHE A 17 12.61 30.66 -32.86
N VAL A 18 12.13 31.90 -32.76
CA VAL A 18 10.95 32.24 -31.97
C VAL A 18 9.76 31.68 -32.75
N LEU A 19 9.03 30.73 -32.16
CA LEU A 19 7.69 30.38 -32.63
C LEU A 19 6.70 30.66 -31.51
N ALA A 20 6.25 31.92 -31.45
CA ALA A 20 5.00 32.25 -30.81
C ALA A 20 3.86 31.60 -31.62
N ARG A 21 3.19 30.62 -31.03
CA ARG A 21 1.91 30.11 -31.51
C ARG A 21 0.92 30.21 -30.37
N LEU A 22 0.15 31.30 -30.43
CA LEU A 22 -1.15 31.45 -29.81
C LEU A 22 -2.04 30.29 -30.29
N PHE A 23 -2.39 29.41 -29.36
CA PHE A 23 -3.55 28.54 -29.50
C PHE A 23 -4.33 28.63 -28.19
N SER A 24 -5.24 29.59 -28.13
CA SER A 24 -6.47 29.42 -27.36
C SER A 24 -7.23 28.26 -28.00
N LEU A 25 -7.28 27.12 -27.33
CA LEU A 25 -8.39 26.18 -27.48
C LEU A 25 -9.10 26.14 -26.14
N ASP A 26 -10.31 26.69 -26.16
CA ASP A 26 -11.35 26.37 -25.19
C ASP A 26 -11.58 24.85 -25.22
N THR A 27 -10.94 24.13 -24.30
CA THR A 27 -11.42 22.82 -23.90
C THR A 27 -12.24 23.01 -22.63
N ALA A 28 -13.50 23.42 -22.84
CA ALA A 28 -14.59 23.11 -21.94
C ALA A 28 -14.62 21.57 -21.78
N THR A 29 -13.89 21.07 -20.80
CA THR A 29 -14.06 19.71 -20.33
C THR A 29 -14.95 19.83 -19.11
N ASP A 30 -16.24 19.79 -19.43
CA ASP A 30 -17.36 19.65 -18.52
C ASP A 30 -17.01 18.57 -17.49
N ALA A 31 -16.61 18.99 -16.31
CA ALA A 31 -16.57 18.12 -15.15
C ALA A 31 -18.03 17.80 -14.87
N GLN A 32 -18.53 16.73 -15.47
CA GLN A 32 -19.77 16.10 -15.06
C GLN A 32 -19.49 15.46 -13.70
N ASN A 33 -19.53 16.33 -12.69
CA ASN A 33 -19.77 15.96 -11.32
C ASN A 33 -21.14 15.31 -11.37
N THR A 34 -21.18 13.98 -11.53
CA THR A 34 -22.39 13.21 -11.30
C THR A 34 -22.67 13.29 -9.81
N THR A 35 -23.28 14.41 -9.41
CA THR A 35 -23.97 14.57 -8.14
C THR A 35 -25.10 13.57 -8.19
N ILE A 36 -24.87 12.37 -7.65
CA ILE A 36 -25.95 11.45 -7.34
C ILE A 36 -26.82 12.23 -6.35
N PRO A 37 -28.08 12.55 -6.67
CA PRO A 37 -28.95 13.18 -5.68
C PRO A 37 -29.17 12.16 -4.57
N PHE A 38 -28.41 12.30 -3.49
CA PHE A 38 -28.73 11.63 -2.24
C PHE A 38 -30.02 12.29 -1.73
N ASN A 39 -31.14 11.75 -2.18
CA ASN A 39 -32.46 12.10 -1.68
C ASN A 39 -32.53 11.64 -0.22
N ARG A 40 -32.08 12.50 0.69
CA ARG A 40 -32.38 12.35 2.10
C ARG A 40 -33.86 12.64 2.26
N GLN A 41 -34.70 11.61 2.13
CA GLN A 41 -36.08 11.68 2.57
C GLN A 41 -36.07 11.88 4.10
N THR A 42 -36.02 13.13 4.55
CA THR A 42 -36.39 13.48 5.93
C THR A 42 -37.91 13.43 6.03
N GLN A 43 -38.50 12.25 5.86
CA GLN A 43 -39.80 12.00 6.44
C GLN A 43 -39.57 11.74 7.93
N LYS A 44 -39.53 12.81 8.73
CA LYS A 44 -39.74 12.68 10.16
C LYS A 44 -41.22 12.36 10.38
N LYS A 45 -41.63 11.14 10.02
CA LYS A 45 -42.91 10.57 10.46
C LYS A 45 -42.71 10.32 11.95
N VAL A 46 -43.10 11.29 12.77
CA VAL A 46 -43.21 11.11 14.22
C VAL A 46 -44.21 9.99 14.41
N ARG A 47 -43.71 8.78 14.67
CA ARG A 47 -44.54 7.65 15.07
C ARG A 47 -45.05 7.98 16.46
N THR A 48 -46.37 8.08 16.61
CA THR A 48 -46.99 8.00 17.93
C THR A 48 -46.83 6.55 18.38
N PRO A 49 -46.17 6.26 19.51
CA PRO A 49 -45.98 4.90 19.97
C PRO A 49 -47.36 4.29 20.28
N THR A 50 -47.62 3.09 19.75
CA THR A 50 -48.78 2.30 20.17
C THR A 50 -48.57 1.82 21.61
N PRO A 51 -49.64 1.61 22.40
CA PRO A 51 -49.56 1.33 23.85
C PRO A 51 -48.72 0.09 24.25
N ASN A 52 -48.33 -0.75 23.29
CA ASN A 52 -47.61 -2.00 23.51
C ASN A 52 -46.13 -1.94 23.08
N GLU A 53 -45.59 -0.76 22.76
CA GLU A 53 -44.17 -0.61 22.46
C GLU A 53 -43.37 -0.37 23.76
N ASP A 54 -42.48 -1.31 24.10
CA ASP A 54 -41.54 -1.16 25.20
C ASP A 54 -40.55 -0.01 24.89
N LEU A 55 -40.45 0.97 25.79
CA LEU A 55 -39.56 2.13 25.66
C LEU A 55 -38.08 1.72 25.50
N GLU A 56 -37.68 0.55 26.00
CA GLU A 56 -36.33 -0.01 25.79
C GLU A 56 -36.06 -0.34 24.32
N THR A 57 -37.09 -0.65 23.54
CA THR A 57 -37.01 -0.92 22.09
C THR A 57 -36.77 0.34 21.27
N LEU A 58 -37.07 1.52 21.83
CA LEU A 58 -36.89 2.83 21.20
C LEU A 58 -35.56 3.50 21.58
N LYS A 59 -34.63 2.80 22.26
CA LYS A 59 -33.30 3.36 22.52
C LYS A 59 -32.71 3.87 21.21
N PRO A 60 -32.19 5.12 21.17
CA PRO A 60 -31.58 5.66 19.98
C PRO A 60 -30.43 4.73 19.61
N PHE A 61 -30.62 3.99 18.52
CA PHE A 61 -29.60 3.15 17.93
C PHE A 61 -28.38 4.04 17.71
N GLN A 62 -27.33 3.82 18.49
CA GLN A 62 -26.17 4.67 18.42
C GLN A 62 -25.60 4.54 17.01
N SER A 63 -25.32 5.66 16.35
CA SER A 63 -24.84 5.65 14.96
C SER A 63 -23.62 4.74 14.75
N THR A 64 -22.80 4.58 15.79
CA THR A 64 -21.66 3.65 15.85
C THR A 64 -22.06 2.19 15.75
N ASP A 65 -23.16 1.78 16.38
CA ASP A 65 -23.67 0.40 16.34
C ASP A 65 -24.23 0.07 14.94
N PHE A 66 -24.85 1.06 14.28
CA PHE A 66 -25.35 0.92 12.90
C PHE A 66 -24.22 0.59 11.92
N TYR A 67 -23.15 1.39 11.91
CA TYR A 67 -22.02 1.13 11.02
C TYR A 67 -21.24 -0.14 11.42
N ARG A 68 -21.15 -0.46 12.71
CA ARG A 68 -20.53 -1.71 13.18
C ARG A 68 -21.25 -2.93 12.61
N ILE A 69 -22.58 -2.98 12.72
CA ILE A 69 -23.40 -4.08 12.18
C ILE A 69 -23.24 -4.22 10.67
N ILE A 70 -23.22 -3.11 9.94
CA ILE A 70 -23.01 -3.12 8.49
C ILE A 70 -21.66 -3.76 8.12
N ILE A 71 -20.60 -3.45 8.88
CA ILE A 71 -19.24 -3.96 8.65
C ILE A 71 -19.13 -5.42 9.08
N GLU A 72 -19.62 -5.77 10.27
CA GLU A 72 -19.54 -7.12 10.84
C GLU A 72 -20.34 -8.14 10.03
N TYR A 73 -21.58 -7.79 9.67
CA TYR A 73 -22.47 -8.67 8.90
C TYR A 73 -22.33 -8.48 7.39
N ASN A 74 -21.43 -7.61 6.94
CA ASN A 74 -21.11 -7.42 5.52
C ASN A 74 -22.34 -7.09 4.65
N LEU A 75 -23.29 -6.30 5.18
CA LEU A 75 -24.63 -6.12 4.62
C LEU A 75 -24.67 -5.51 3.21
N PHE A 76 -23.59 -4.86 2.76
CA PHE A 76 -23.48 -4.24 1.43
C PHE A 76 -22.46 -4.91 0.51
N ARG A 77 -21.94 -6.09 0.86
CA ARG A 77 -21.03 -6.80 -0.06
C ARG A 77 -21.86 -7.50 -1.14
N PRO A 78 -21.49 -7.36 -2.44
CA PRO A 78 -22.19 -8.09 -3.48
C PRO A 78 -21.99 -9.59 -3.29
N LEU A 79 -22.98 -10.38 -3.72
CA LEU A 79 -22.89 -11.84 -3.72
C LEU A 79 -21.66 -12.27 -4.54
N GLY A 80 -20.83 -13.14 -3.98
CA GLY A 80 -19.58 -13.58 -4.61
C GLY A 80 -18.38 -12.66 -4.36
N TRP A 81 -18.52 -11.58 -3.60
CA TRP A 81 -17.37 -10.77 -3.17
C TRP A 81 -16.39 -11.62 -2.35
N ARG A 82 -15.14 -11.70 -2.82
CA ARG A 82 -14.03 -12.31 -2.08
C ARG A 82 -13.11 -11.20 -1.58
N PRO A 83 -12.79 -11.16 -0.28
CA PRO A 83 -11.82 -10.21 0.23
C PRO A 83 -10.49 -10.37 -0.49
N PRO A 84 -9.79 -9.26 -0.82
CA PRO A 84 -8.39 -9.33 -1.18
C PRO A 84 -7.65 -10.08 -0.08
N ARG A 85 -6.89 -11.12 -0.44
CA ARG A 85 -6.02 -11.79 0.52
C ARG A 85 -4.91 -10.80 0.89
N PRO A 86 -4.56 -10.67 2.19
CA PRO A 86 -3.37 -9.93 2.58
C PRO A 86 -2.18 -10.52 1.82
N VAL A 87 -1.48 -9.68 1.05
CA VAL A 87 -0.27 -10.09 0.35
C VAL A 87 0.88 -9.99 1.33
N GLU A 88 1.64 -11.08 1.51
CA GLU A 88 2.82 -11.04 2.36
C GLU A 88 3.84 -10.03 1.79
N PRO A 89 4.40 -9.13 2.61
CA PRO A 89 5.31 -8.08 2.14
C PRO A 89 6.62 -8.64 1.59
N TYR A 90 6.98 -9.86 2.02
CA TYR A 90 8.18 -10.57 1.64
C TYR A 90 7.86 -11.99 1.22
N ARG A 91 8.61 -12.51 0.25
CA ARG A 91 8.59 -13.91 -0.16
C ARG A 91 9.99 -14.49 -0.19
N LEU A 92 10.12 -15.75 0.19
CA LEU A 92 11.39 -16.48 0.12
C LEU A 92 11.61 -16.99 -1.30
N ILE A 93 12.77 -16.66 -1.87
CA ILE A 93 13.20 -17.14 -3.20
C ILE A 93 14.18 -18.31 -3.05
N GLY A 94 14.98 -18.34 -1.99
CA GLY A 94 15.92 -19.43 -1.75
C GLY A 94 16.74 -19.26 -0.49
N THR A 95 17.41 -20.33 -0.09
CA THR A 95 18.33 -20.38 1.05
C THR A 95 19.61 -21.06 0.61
N ILE A 96 20.75 -20.46 0.91
CA ILE A 96 22.08 -21.03 0.68
C ILE A 96 22.57 -21.49 2.05
N LEU A 97 22.60 -22.81 2.24
CA LEU A 97 23.12 -23.43 3.45
C LEU A 97 24.56 -23.87 3.20
N PRO A 98 25.56 -23.23 3.82
CA PRO A 98 26.95 -23.61 3.68
C PRO A 98 27.22 -24.97 4.35
N ARG A 99 28.21 -25.69 3.82
CA ARG A 99 28.66 -26.98 4.38
C ARG A 99 29.73 -26.82 5.47
N SER A 100 30.33 -25.63 5.58
CA SER A 100 31.38 -25.30 6.53
C SER A 100 30.86 -24.28 7.53
N GLU A 101 31.21 -24.45 8.80
CA GLU A 101 30.80 -23.56 9.91
C GLU A 101 31.34 -22.13 9.79
N ASN A 102 32.35 -21.90 8.93
CA ASN A 102 32.97 -20.60 8.75
C ASN A 102 32.16 -19.65 7.86
N ILE A 103 31.15 -20.15 7.15
CA ILE A 103 30.31 -19.35 6.25
C ILE A 103 28.92 -19.29 6.89
N PRO A 104 28.32 -18.09 7.07
CA PRO A 104 26.96 -17.99 7.59
C PRO A 104 25.92 -18.42 6.54
N PRO A 105 24.80 -19.04 6.96
CA PRO A 105 23.65 -19.25 6.09
C PRO A 105 23.15 -17.93 5.48
N THR A 106 22.76 -17.98 4.21
CA THR A 106 22.25 -16.81 3.49
C THR A 106 20.84 -17.08 2.96
N ALA A 107 19.96 -16.09 3.03
CA ALA A 107 18.62 -16.13 2.48
C ALA A 107 18.47 -15.13 1.33
N ILE A 108 17.74 -15.53 0.30
CA ILE A 108 17.35 -14.67 -0.83
C ILE A 108 15.86 -14.38 -0.67
N ILE A 109 15.54 -13.13 -0.34
CA ILE A 109 14.18 -12.69 -0.03
C ILE A 109 13.79 -11.60 -1.01
N GLN A 110 12.54 -11.59 -1.48
CA GLN A 110 12.05 -10.54 -2.36
C GLN A 110 10.88 -9.80 -1.72
N SER A 111 10.88 -8.47 -1.82
CA SER A 111 9.71 -7.66 -1.50
C SER A 111 8.64 -7.86 -2.56
N THR A 112 7.43 -8.23 -2.11
CA THR A 112 6.28 -8.43 -2.99
C THR A 112 5.73 -7.10 -3.51
N ALA A 113 5.93 -6.01 -2.78
CA ALA A 113 5.46 -4.68 -3.18
C ALA A 113 6.50 -3.90 -4.00
N GLY A 114 7.79 -4.03 -3.68
CA GLY A 114 8.85 -3.17 -4.21
C GLY A 114 9.74 -3.78 -5.28
N ASN A 115 9.50 -5.03 -5.72
CA ASN A 115 10.37 -5.78 -6.64
C ASN A 115 11.86 -5.82 -6.23
N LYS A 116 12.18 -5.51 -4.97
CA LYS A 116 13.54 -5.50 -4.43
C LYS A 116 13.91 -6.88 -3.90
N THR A 117 15.09 -7.36 -4.28
CA THR A 117 15.65 -8.62 -3.77
C THR A 117 16.74 -8.32 -2.75
N TYR A 118 16.72 -9.06 -1.65
CA TYR A 118 17.63 -8.97 -0.53
C TYR A 118 18.39 -10.29 -0.44
N ILE A 119 19.70 -10.21 -0.28
CA ILE A 119 20.57 -11.33 0.02
C ILE A 119 21.09 -11.05 1.42
N VAL A 120 20.61 -11.82 2.40
CA VAL A 120 20.79 -11.48 3.81
C VAL A 120 21.22 -12.67 4.65
N THR A 121 21.96 -12.39 5.71
CA THR A 121 22.34 -13.36 6.75
C THR A 121 21.52 -13.16 8.03
N THR A 122 21.66 -14.08 9.00
CA THR A 122 21.02 -13.94 10.31
C THR A 122 21.43 -12.63 11.00
N GLY A 123 20.45 -11.92 11.58
CA GLY A 123 20.64 -10.65 12.27
C GLY A 123 20.56 -9.41 11.39
N GLU A 124 20.47 -9.55 10.06
CA GLU A 124 20.33 -8.41 9.16
C GLU A 124 18.87 -7.93 9.06
N THR A 125 18.70 -6.63 8.84
CA THR A 125 17.40 -5.98 8.72
C THR A 125 16.98 -5.83 7.25
N LEU A 126 15.73 -6.20 6.94
CA LEU A 126 15.11 -5.98 5.63
C LEU A 126 14.50 -4.58 5.52
N ASP A 127 14.03 -4.07 6.65
CA ASP A 127 13.42 -2.75 6.85
C ASP A 127 13.56 -2.34 8.33
N ALA A 128 13.16 -1.11 8.67
CA ALA A 128 13.29 -0.55 10.02
C ALA A 128 12.67 -1.40 11.14
N LEU A 129 11.68 -2.23 10.82
CA LEU A 129 10.95 -3.07 11.78
C LEU A 129 11.03 -4.57 11.47
N THR A 130 11.83 -4.98 10.47
CA THR A 130 11.91 -6.38 10.05
C THR A 130 13.34 -6.87 10.03
N GLU A 131 13.63 -7.92 10.81
CA GLU A 131 14.94 -8.55 10.94
C GLU A 131 14.88 -10.06 10.66
N VAL A 132 16.01 -10.63 10.24
CA VAL A 132 16.17 -12.07 10.01
C VAL A 132 16.61 -12.75 11.30
N VAL A 133 15.79 -13.66 11.82
CA VAL A 133 16.04 -14.36 13.09
C VAL A 133 16.72 -15.71 12.86
N SER A 134 16.25 -16.49 11.89
CA SER A 134 16.84 -17.79 11.55
C SER A 134 16.69 -18.12 10.08
N ILE A 135 17.67 -18.84 9.56
CA ILE A 135 17.71 -19.32 8.18
C ILE A 135 17.89 -20.84 8.22
N GLU A 136 16.93 -21.55 7.65
CA GLU A 136 16.89 -23.01 7.62
C GLU A 136 16.64 -23.49 6.19
N SER A 137 16.60 -24.81 5.97
CA SER A 137 16.35 -25.37 4.64
C SER A 137 14.95 -25.02 4.15
N LYS A 138 14.87 -24.26 3.05
CA LYS A 138 13.59 -23.85 2.42
C LYS A 138 12.68 -22.98 3.29
N GLN A 139 13.18 -22.48 4.42
CA GLN A 139 12.41 -21.64 5.33
C GLN A 139 13.28 -20.60 6.04
N VAL A 140 12.70 -19.43 6.30
CA VAL A 140 13.37 -18.32 6.98
C VAL A 140 12.40 -17.71 7.98
N THR A 141 12.86 -17.46 9.20
CA THR A 141 12.06 -16.78 10.23
C THR A 141 12.47 -15.33 10.31
N LEU A 142 11.48 -14.45 10.16
CA LEU A 142 11.60 -13.01 10.32
C LEU A 142 10.94 -12.57 11.63
N SER A 143 11.50 -11.55 12.26
CA SER A 143 10.83 -10.80 13.33
C SER A 143 10.32 -9.50 12.71
N CYS A 144 9.00 -9.36 12.63
CA CYS A 144 8.29 -8.20 12.11
C CYS A 144 7.63 -7.48 13.28
N ASN A 145 8.17 -6.33 13.69
CA ASN A 145 7.65 -5.54 14.81
C ASN A 145 7.43 -6.40 16.08
N GLY A 146 8.41 -7.27 16.40
CA GLY A 146 8.35 -8.21 17.53
C GLY A 146 7.51 -9.47 17.31
N ALA A 147 6.76 -9.59 16.21
CA ALA A 147 6.02 -10.80 15.85
C ALA A 147 6.85 -11.69 14.92
N GLN A 148 6.96 -12.98 15.23
CA GLN A 148 7.66 -13.93 14.36
C GLN A 148 6.80 -14.31 13.14
N ARG A 149 7.44 -14.40 11.98
CA ARG A 149 6.83 -14.85 10.72
C ARG A 149 7.77 -15.76 9.97
N THR A 150 7.27 -16.92 9.53
CA THR A 150 8.06 -17.87 8.75
C THR A 150 7.71 -17.73 7.27
N LEU A 151 8.72 -17.40 6.46
CA LEU A 151 8.63 -17.47 5.01
C LEU A 151 9.03 -18.87 4.56
N LYS A 152 8.19 -19.49 3.73
CA LYS A 152 8.45 -20.79 3.13
C LYS A 152 8.68 -20.66 1.64
N LEU A 153 9.58 -21.47 1.11
CA LEU A 153 9.77 -21.55 -0.32
C LEU A 153 8.51 -22.13 -0.97
N PRO A 154 7.97 -21.54 -2.05
CA PRO A 154 6.81 -22.09 -2.75
C PRO A 154 7.13 -23.50 -3.26
N SER A 155 6.31 -24.47 -2.87
CA SER A 155 6.40 -25.85 -3.36
C SER A 155 5.74 -25.93 -4.73
N GLY A 156 6.52 -25.96 -5.82
CA GLY A 156 5.94 -25.99 -7.17
C GLY A 156 6.93 -25.89 -8.33
N PHE A 157 8.10 -26.52 -8.21
CA PHE A 157 9.04 -26.71 -9.33
C PHE A 157 9.41 -28.18 -9.45
#